data_AF-A0AB73KES1-F1
#
_entry.id   AF-A0AB73KES1-F1
#
_cell.length_a   1.000
_cell.length_b   1.000
_cell.length_c   1.000
_cell.angle_alpha   90.00
_cell.angle_beta   90.00
_cell.angle_gamma   90.00
#
_symmetry.space_group_name_H-M   'P 1'
#
loop_
_entity.id
_entity.type
_entity.pdbx_description
1 polymer ?
#
loop_
_entity_poly.entity_id
_entity_poly.type
_entity_poly.pdbx_seq_one_letter_code
_entity_poly.pdbx_strand_id
1 'polypeptide(L)'
;MSVDLGFLCSTCGEHHEELPMSYSTMAPDIWEPAFANDPDSILSLDQCVIRNQAFFVRGLIEIPVIGRTDVFAWGVWISLSRESFARASELWETPGRETERPYFGWLSTELSLYPESTTDLKTNAHTRPVGRRPRVELEPTDHPLAVEQRTGITMDRVRQIAEAVLHPQR
;
A
#
# COMPACT_ATOMS: atom_id res chain seq x y z
N MET A 1 -9.36 -15.34 -11.96
CA MET A 1 -8.53 -16.03 -12.96
C MET A 1 -7.32 -15.15 -13.17
N SER A 2 -6.19 -15.42 -12.49
CA SER A 2 -4.94 -14.77 -12.88
C SER A 2 -4.61 -15.32 -14.26
N VAL A 3 -4.40 -14.42 -15.22
CA VAL A 3 -3.70 -14.82 -16.42
C VAL A 3 -2.24 -14.81 -15.99
N ASP A 4 -1.66 -15.98 -15.76
CA ASP A 4 -0.24 -16.14 -15.45
C ASP A 4 0.55 -15.71 -16.68
N LEU A 5 0.77 -14.40 -16.76
CA LEU A 5 1.55 -13.73 -17.78
C LEU A 5 2.98 -13.71 -17.26
N GLY A 6 3.69 -14.81 -17.41
CA GLY A 6 5.14 -14.81 -17.20
C GLY A 6 5.81 -13.71 -18.04
N PHE A 7 6.98 -13.24 -17.60
CA PHE A 7 7.69 -12.16 -18.27
C PHE A 7 9.19 -12.46 -18.38
N LEU A 8 9.81 -12.00 -19.46
CA LEU A 8 11.26 -12.01 -19.61
C LEU A 8 11.83 -10.79 -18.88
N CYS A 9 12.63 -11.02 -17.84
CA CYS A 9 13.24 -9.96 -17.06
C CYS A 9 14.40 -9.35 -17.83
N SER A 10 14.34 -8.04 -18.07
CA SER A 10 15.42 -7.31 -18.71
C SER A 10 16.65 -7.15 -17.82
N THR A 11 16.49 -7.32 -16.50
CA THR A 11 17.58 -7.18 -15.51
C THR A 11 18.44 -8.44 -15.38
N CYS A 12 17.85 -9.63 -15.26
CA CYS A 12 18.59 -10.89 -15.11
C CYS A 12 18.65 -11.75 -16.39
N GLY A 13 17.79 -11.47 -17.38
CA GLY A 13 17.68 -12.25 -18.62
C GLY A 13 16.88 -13.55 -18.50
N GLU A 14 16.35 -13.88 -17.31
CA GLU A 14 15.54 -15.07 -17.07
C GLU A 14 14.05 -14.83 -17.32
N HIS A 15 13.30 -15.91 -17.56
CA HIS A 15 11.84 -15.87 -17.63
C HIS A 15 11.26 -16.16 -16.25
N HIS A 16 10.44 -15.26 -15.72
CA HIS A 16 9.67 -15.49 -14.50
C HIS A 16 8.26 -15.94 -14.87
N GLU A 17 7.76 -16.97 -14.19
CA GLU A 17 6.48 -17.62 -14.49
C GLU A 17 5.27 -16.72 -14.20
N GLU A 18 5.42 -15.78 -13.26
CA GLU A 18 4.35 -14.88 -12.83
C GLU A 18 4.76 -13.41 -12.95
N LEU A 19 3.80 -12.57 -13.34
CA LEU A 19 3.87 -11.12 -13.23
C LEU A 19 2.84 -10.66 -12.19
N PRO A 20 3.25 -10.48 -10.92
CA PRO A 20 2.32 -10.08 -9.86
C PRO A 20 1.68 -8.73 -10.14
N MET A 21 0.35 -8.66 -9.97
CA MET A 21 -0.42 -7.42 -10.06
C MET A 21 -0.55 -6.72 -8.71
N SER A 22 0.08 -7.26 -7.66
CA SER A 22 0.07 -6.65 -6.34
C SER A 22 1.30 -6.99 -5.53
N TYR A 23 1.79 -6.03 -4.78
CA TYR A 23 2.92 -6.18 -3.85
C TYR A 23 2.58 -5.53 -2.53
N SER A 24 3.15 -6.02 -1.43
CA SER A 24 2.83 -5.46 -0.12
C SER A 24 3.95 -5.63 0.90
N THR A 25 4.07 -4.68 1.82
CA THR A 25 4.93 -4.81 3.00
C THR A 25 4.16 -5.43 4.17
N MET A 26 4.89 -6.11 5.06
CA MET A 26 4.30 -6.77 6.22
C MET A 26 4.06 -5.83 7.41
N ALA A 27 4.77 -4.70 7.46
CA ALA A 27 4.75 -3.72 8.54
C ALA A 27 5.02 -2.32 7.97
N PRO A 28 4.66 -1.23 8.69
CA PRO A 28 5.14 0.11 8.35
C PRO A 28 6.66 0.19 8.50
N ASP A 29 7.32 1.10 7.77
CA ASP A 29 8.80 1.15 7.72
C ASP A 29 9.44 1.41 9.09
N ILE A 30 8.73 2.14 9.95
CA ILE A 30 9.17 2.46 11.31
C ILE A 30 9.04 1.26 12.26
N TRP A 31 8.42 0.15 11.86
CA TRP A 31 8.35 -1.04 12.71
C TRP A 31 9.71 -1.74 12.83
N GLU A 32 10.24 -1.78 14.06
CA GLU A 32 11.46 -2.50 14.39
C GLU A 32 11.15 -3.83 15.11
N PRO A 33 11.99 -4.88 14.93
CA PRO A 33 11.82 -6.15 15.65
C PRO A 33 11.73 -6.03 17.17
N ALA A 34 12.33 -4.97 17.76
CA ALA A 34 12.27 -4.70 19.18
C ALA A 34 10.83 -4.43 19.68
N PHE A 35 9.93 -3.91 18.84
CA PHE A 35 8.54 -3.66 19.21
C PHE A 35 7.70 -4.93 19.32
N ALA A 36 8.14 -6.05 18.75
CA ALA A 36 7.38 -7.30 18.81
C ALA A 36 7.20 -7.84 20.23
N ASN A 37 8.10 -7.47 21.16
CA ASN A 37 8.05 -7.88 22.56
C ASN A 37 7.59 -6.74 23.50
N ASP A 38 7.25 -5.57 22.95
CA ASP A 38 6.78 -4.42 23.71
C ASP A 38 5.26 -4.57 23.96
N PRO A 39 4.80 -4.55 25.23
CA PRO A 39 3.40 -4.84 25.57
C PRO A 39 2.42 -3.78 25.08
N ASP A 40 2.90 -2.57 24.76
CA ASP A 40 2.10 -1.46 24.23
C ASP A 40 2.17 -1.36 22.70
N SER A 41 2.79 -2.37 22.06
CA SER A 41 2.96 -2.45 20.61
C SER A 41 2.26 -3.69 20.05
N ILE A 42 1.58 -3.52 18.92
CA ILE A 42 0.81 -4.57 18.26
C ILE A 42 1.07 -4.44 16.77
N LEU A 43 1.41 -5.54 16.10
CA LEU A 43 1.41 -5.64 14.65
C LEU A 43 0.48 -6.78 14.24
N SER A 44 -0.61 -6.44 13.56
CA SER A 44 -1.55 -7.39 12.96
C SER A 44 -1.51 -7.32 11.44
N LEU A 45 -2.38 -8.06 10.76
CA LEU A 45 -2.45 -8.06 9.30
C LEU A 45 -2.89 -6.73 8.69
N ASP A 46 -3.70 -5.95 9.43
CA ASP A 46 -4.34 -4.73 8.93
C ASP A 46 -4.18 -3.50 9.84
N GLN A 47 -3.70 -3.68 11.08
CA GLN A 47 -3.49 -2.61 12.05
C GLN A 47 -2.15 -2.76 12.77
N CYS A 48 -1.51 -1.62 13.04
CA CYS A 48 -0.26 -1.56 13.79
C CYS A 48 -0.33 -0.41 14.80
N VAL A 49 0.14 -0.67 16.02
CA VAL A 49 0.29 0.29 17.10
C VAL A 49 1.71 0.14 17.62
N ILE A 50 2.43 1.25 17.78
CA ILE A 50 3.77 1.26 18.36
C ILE A 50 3.71 2.06 19.66
N ARG A 51 4.02 1.41 20.78
CA ARG A 51 4.07 1.99 22.14
C ARG A 51 2.86 2.82 22.53
N ASN A 52 1.68 2.46 22.03
CA ASN A 52 0.45 3.26 22.16
C ASN A 52 0.63 4.75 21.78
N GLN A 53 1.54 5.06 20.87
CA GLN A 53 1.93 6.42 20.48
C GLN A 53 1.77 6.66 18.97
N ALA A 54 2.12 5.68 18.15
CA ALA A 54 1.93 5.74 16.70
C ALA A 54 0.95 4.67 16.24
N PHE A 55 0.07 5.03 15.31
CA PHE A 55 -1.08 4.23 14.91
C PHE A 55 -1.14 4.14 13.39
N PHE A 56 -1.28 2.93 12.87
CA PHE A 56 -1.25 2.68 11.43
C PHE A 56 -2.33 1.70 11.02
N VAL A 57 -2.87 1.92 9.83
CA VAL A 57 -3.76 0.98 9.16
C VAL A 57 -3.15 0.57 7.83
N ARG A 58 -3.36 -0.68 7.45
CA ARG A 58 -2.97 -1.20 6.14
C ARG A 58 -4.06 -0.91 5.13
N GLY A 59 -3.68 -0.42 3.96
CA GLY A 59 -4.59 -0.13 2.86
C GLY A 59 -4.00 -0.51 1.51
N LEU A 60 -4.74 -0.22 0.45
CA LEU A 60 -4.30 -0.45 -0.92
C LEU A 60 -4.27 0.87 -1.70
N ILE A 61 -3.11 1.20 -2.27
CA ILE A 61 -3.02 2.15 -3.39
C ILE A 61 -3.31 1.35 -4.65
N GLU A 62 -4.44 1.64 -5.27
CA GLU A 62 -4.91 0.97 -6.48
C GLU A 62 -4.63 1.84 -7.71
N ILE A 63 -3.96 1.28 -8.70
CA ILE A 63 -3.49 1.96 -9.92
C ILE A 63 -4.14 1.28 -11.13
N PRO A 64 -4.96 1.98 -11.94
CA PRO A 64 -5.57 1.41 -13.14
C PRO A 64 -4.52 0.95 -14.15
N VAL A 65 -4.75 -0.18 -14.83
CA VAL A 65 -3.91 -0.61 -15.95
C VAL A 65 -4.53 -0.18 -17.27
N ILE A 66 -3.82 0.66 -18.01
CA ILE A 66 -4.30 1.26 -19.26
C ILE A 66 -4.61 0.16 -20.29
N GLY A 67 -5.80 0.25 -20.89
CA GLY A 67 -6.27 -0.70 -21.91
C GLY A 67 -6.76 -2.04 -21.33
N ARG A 68 -6.87 -2.16 -20.00
CA ARG A 68 -7.37 -3.35 -19.31
C ARG A 68 -8.39 -2.99 -18.23
N THR A 69 -9.12 -4.00 -17.76
CA THR A 69 -9.99 -3.88 -16.58
C THR A 69 -9.26 -4.16 -15.28
N ASP A 70 -8.01 -4.63 -15.37
CA ASP A 70 -7.18 -4.96 -14.22
C ASP A 70 -6.68 -3.71 -13.49
N VAL A 71 -6.36 -3.90 -12.21
CA VAL A 71 -5.77 -2.90 -11.33
C VAL A 71 -4.48 -3.47 -10.77
N PHE A 72 -3.42 -2.67 -10.78
CA PHE A 72 -2.22 -2.94 -10.02
C PHE A 72 -2.37 -2.37 -8.60
N ALA A 73 -1.92 -3.09 -7.57
CA ALA A 73 -2.11 -2.66 -6.17
C ALA A 73 -0.83 -2.69 -5.33
N TRP A 74 -0.54 -1.58 -4.65
CA TRP A 74 0.41 -1.54 -3.53
C TRP A 74 -0.31 -1.70 -2.20
N GLY A 75 -0.01 -2.76 -1.46
CA GLY A 75 -0.39 -2.93 -0.06
C GLY A 75 0.56 -2.17 0.85
N VAL A 76 0.08 -1.05 1.37
CA VAL A 76 0.88 -0.06 2.11
C VAL A 76 0.30 0.19 3.50
N TRP A 77 1.12 0.78 4.36
CA TRP A 77 0.73 1.27 5.67
C TRP A 77 0.62 2.79 5.65
N ILE A 78 -0.38 3.32 6.33
CA ILE A 78 -0.57 4.76 6.54
C ILE A 78 -0.69 5.04 8.03
N SER A 79 -0.04 6.11 8.48
CA SER A 79 -0.21 6.61 9.84
C SER A 79 -1.52 7.40 9.95
N LEU A 80 -2.21 7.24 11.07
CA LEU A 80 -3.41 8.00 11.41
C LEU A 80 -3.21 8.71 12.75
N SER A 81 -3.99 9.76 12.99
CA SER A 81 -4.11 10.31 14.34
C SER A 81 -4.71 9.25 15.28
N ARG A 82 -4.47 9.39 16.59
CA ARG A 82 -5.05 8.48 17.60
C ARG A 82 -6.57 8.41 17.47
N GLU A 83 -7.22 9.56 17.28
CA GLU A 83 -8.68 9.68 17.18
C GLU A 83 -9.20 8.99 15.91
N SER A 84 -8.53 9.22 14.77
CA SER A 84 -8.89 8.60 13.50
C SER A 84 -8.70 7.08 13.54
N PHE A 85 -7.59 6.61 14.12
CA PHE A 85 -7.34 5.18 14.31
C PHE A 85 -8.36 4.53 15.24
N ALA A 86 -8.66 5.16 16.37
CA ALA A 86 -9.65 4.66 17.31
C ALA A 86 -11.03 4.55 16.65
N ARG A 87 -11.45 5.57 15.90
CA ARG A 87 -12.72 5.55 15.16
C ARG A 87 -12.74 4.48 14.06
N ALA A 88 -11.68 4.38 13.27
CA ALA A 88 -11.57 3.35 12.24
C ALA A 88 -11.59 1.92 12.83
N SER A 89 -11.01 1.74 14.01
CA SER A 89 -10.99 0.46 14.73
C SER A 89 -12.35 0.11 15.34
N GLU A 90 -13.02 1.09 15.94
CA GLU A 90 -14.39 0.93 16.47
C GLU A 90 -15.35 0.42 15.38
N LEU A 91 -15.23 0.97 14.17
CA LEU A 91 -16.10 0.63 13.06
C LEU A 91 -15.61 -0.55 12.21
N TRP A 92 -14.50 -1.21 12.59
CA TRP A 92 -13.83 -2.15 11.71
C TRP A 92 -14.74 -3.28 11.23
N GLU A 93 -15.52 -3.88 12.12
CA GLU A 93 -16.48 -4.95 11.77
C GLU A 93 -17.92 -4.44 11.60
N THR A 94 -18.10 -3.12 11.48
CA THR A 94 -19.43 -2.50 11.37
C THR A 94 -19.88 -2.43 9.90
N PRO A 95 -21.02 -3.04 9.53
CA PRO A 95 -21.61 -2.85 8.21
C PRO A 95 -21.90 -1.37 7.92
N GLY A 96 -21.59 -0.91 6.71
CA GLY A 96 -21.76 0.49 6.33
C GLY A 96 -20.57 1.40 6.71
N ARG A 97 -19.47 0.85 7.25
CA ARG A 97 -18.25 1.62 7.55
C ARG A 97 -17.69 2.38 6.34
N GLU A 98 -17.99 1.95 5.11
CA GLU A 98 -17.65 2.64 3.87
C GLU A 98 -18.33 4.00 3.66
N THR A 99 -19.33 4.33 4.48
CA THR A 99 -20.00 5.63 4.48
C THR A 99 -19.31 6.68 5.35
N GLU A 100 -18.33 6.27 6.16
CA GLU A 100 -17.52 7.21 6.95
C GLU A 100 -16.73 8.14 6.03
N ARG A 101 -16.43 9.34 6.54
CA ARG A 101 -15.51 10.24 5.86
C ARG A 101 -14.12 9.61 5.79
N PRO A 102 -13.35 9.88 4.74
CA PRO A 102 -11.99 9.37 4.65
C PRO A 102 -11.12 9.89 5.80
N TYR A 103 -10.23 9.05 6.31
CA TYR A 103 -9.27 9.43 7.34
C TYR A 103 -8.02 9.99 6.69
N PHE A 104 -7.67 11.23 7.03
CA PHE A 104 -6.39 11.78 6.64
C PHE A 104 -5.24 11.02 7.33
N GLY A 105 -4.16 10.78 6.60
CA GLY A 105 -2.96 10.12 7.11
C GLY A 105 -1.72 10.39 6.27
N TRP A 106 -0.60 9.82 6.69
CA TRP A 106 0.68 9.92 5.98
C TRP A 106 1.14 8.53 5.55
N LEU A 107 1.60 8.38 4.32
CA LEU A 107 2.15 7.12 3.83
C LEU A 107 3.38 6.74 4.66
N SER A 108 3.40 5.49 5.16
CA SER A 108 4.44 4.95 6.05
C SER A 108 4.99 3.64 5.49
N THR A 109 5.14 3.61 4.16
CA THR A 109 5.71 2.50 3.41
C THR A 109 6.54 3.06 2.27
N GLU A 110 7.83 2.73 2.27
CA GLU A 110 8.77 3.14 1.25
C GLU A 110 8.73 2.17 0.08
N LEU A 111 8.50 2.73 -1.10
CA LEU A 111 8.48 2.04 -2.38
C LEU A 111 9.71 2.51 -3.16
N SER A 112 10.87 1.94 -2.84
CA SER A 112 12.19 2.39 -3.30
C SER A 112 12.42 2.39 -4.82
N LEU A 113 11.47 1.91 -5.62
CA LEU A 113 11.49 2.02 -7.07
C LEU A 113 11.17 3.44 -7.57
N TYR A 114 10.53 4.27 -6.73
CA TYR A 114 10.29 5.67 -7.05
C TYR A 114 11.53 6.51 -6.71
N PRO A 115 11.86 7.52 -7.52
CA PRO A 115 13.06 8.33 -7.32
C PRO A 115 12.96 9.26 -6.11
N GLU A 116 11.73 9.66 -5.76
CA GLU A 116 11.40 10.46 -4.59
C GLU A 116 10.86 9.52 -3.49
N SER A 117 11.13 9.87 -2.23
CA SER A 117 10.62 9.09 -1.10
C SER A 117 9.10 9.08 -1.10
N THR A 118 8.54 7.90 -0.86
CA THR A 118 7.10 7.72 -0.76
C THR A 118 6.59 7.86 0.67
N THR A 119 7.48 7.77 1.68
CA THR A 119 7.11 8.14 3.04
C THR A 119 6.68 9.60 3.13
N ASP A 120 5.76 9.89 4.05
CA ASP A 120 5.21 11.23 4.28
C ASP A 120 4.43 11.84 3.11
N LEU A 121 4.07 11.06 2.09
CA LEU A 121 3.03 11.47 1.16
C LEU A 121 1.68 11.56 1.88
N LYS A 122 0.97 12.66 1.70
CA LYS A 122 -0.37 12.86 2.26
C LYS A 122 -1.36 11.89 1.61
N THR A 123 -2.21 11.29 2.45
CA THR A 123 -3.20 10.30 2.03
C THR A 123 -4.56 10.53 2.65
N ASN A 124 -5.59 10.03 1.98
CA ASN A 124 -6.92 9.78 2.54
C ASN A 124 -7.22 8.28 2.49
N ALA A 125 -7.57 7.70 3.64
CA ALA A 125 -7.98 6.31 3.78
C ALA A 125 -9.50 6.21 3.66
N HIS A 126 -9.97 5.65 2.56
CA HIS A 126 -11.39 5.37 2.34
C HIS A 126 -11.71 3.97 2.83
N THR A 127 -12.46 3.86 3.91
CA THR A 127 -12.99 2.57 4.38
C THR A 127 -13.85 1.93 3.29
N ARG A 128 -13.87 0.61 3.29
CA ARG A 128 -14.64 -0.21 2.34
C ARG A 128 -15.51 -1.18 3.11
N PRO A 129 -16.48 -1.86 2.46
CA PRO A 129 -17.30 -2.86 3.13
C PRO A 129 -16.45 -3.85 3.95
N VAL A 130 -17.03 -4.39 5.01
CA VAL A 130 -16.37 -5.34 5.92
C VAL A 130 -15.66 -6.45 5.14
N GLY A 131 -14.45 -6.81 5.57
CA GLY A 131 -13.57 -7.76 4.88
C GLY A 131 -12.74 -7.18 3.74
N ARG A 132 -12.94 -5.91 3.34
CA ARG A 132 -12.10 -5.23 2.33
C ARG A 132 -11.20 -4.18 2.97
N ARG A 133 -9.90 -4.23 2.67
CA ARG A 133 -8.95 -3.20 3.11
C ARG A 133 -9.36 -1.80 2.63
N PRO A 134 -9.05 -0.73 3.37
CA PRO A 134 -9.23 0.64 2.89
C PRO A 134 -8.58 0.90 1.53
N ARG A 135 -9.17 1.80 0.73
CA ARG A 135 -8.50 2.38 -0.46
C ARG A 135 -7.72 3.59 0.01
N VAL A 136 -6.43 3.63 -0.32
CA VAL A 136 -5.56 4.76 -0.01
C VAL A 136 -5.52 5.66 -1.24
N GLU A 137 -6.00 6.88 -1.10
CA GLU A 137 -5.91 7.93 -2.11
C GLU A 137 -4.78 8.89 -1.73
N LEU A 138 -3.84 9.13 -2.64
CA LEU A 138 -2.76 10.10 -2.46
C LEU A 138 -3.25 11.51 -2.77
N GLU A 139 -2.70 12.50 -2.08
CA GLU A 139 -2.84 13.90 -2.49
C GLU A 139 -2.33 14.05 -3.94
N PRO A 140 -3.08 14.75 -4.83
CA PRO A 140 -2.76 14.82 -6.26
C PRO A 140 -1.59 15.77 -6.55
N THR A 141 -0.40 15.41 -6.09
CA THR A 141 0.87 16.09 -6.34
C THR A 141 1.52 15.59 -7.63
N ASP A 142 2.70 16.14 -7.95
CA ASP A 142 3.52 15.69 -9.08
C ASP A 142 4.41 14.48 -8.74
N HIS A 143 4.34 13.96 -7.51
CA HIS A 143 5.07 12.77 -7.13
C HIS A 143 4.69 11.60 -8.06
N PRO A 144 5.65 10.84 -8.63
CA PRO A 144 5.35 9.85 -9.66
C PRO A 144 4.29 8.81 -9.25
N LEU A 145 4.32 8.31 -8.01
CA LEU A 145 3.30 7.39 -7.50
C LEU A 145 1.88 8.02 -7.50
N ALA A 146 1.74 9.31 -7.16
CA ALA A 146 0.45 10.00 -7.15
C ALA A 146 -0.05 10.25 -8.57
N VAL A 147 0.85 10.57 -9.50
CA VAL A 147 0.54 10.66 -10.93
C VAL A 147 0.07 9.31 -11.46
N GLU A 148 0.83 8.24 -11.23
CA GLU A 148 0.48 6.88 -11.65
C GLU A 148 -0.89 6.46 -11.10
N GLN A 149 -1.18 6.68 -9.81
CA GLN A 149 -2.50 6.40 -9.23
C GLN A 149 -3.63 7.11 -9.98
N ARG A 150 -3.44 8.38 -10.35
CA ARG A 150 -4.46 9.19 -11.04
C ARG A 150 -4.63 8.82 -12.51
N THR A 151 -3.54 8.55 -13.21
CA THR A 151 -3.53 8.41 -14.68
C THR A 151 -3.46 6.96 -15.16
N GLY A 152 -3.20 6.03 -14.25
CA GLY A 152 -2.93 4.64 -14.55
C GLY A 152 -1.52 4.39 -15.10
N ILE A 153 -1.19 3.10 -15.24
CA ILE A 153 0.09 2.60 -15.74
C ILE A 153 -0.12 1.60 -16.88
N THR A 154 0.89 1.41 -17.72
CA THR A 154 0.88 0.38 -18.77
C THR A 154 1.32 -0.97 -18.21
N MET A 155 1.05 -2.07 -18.94
CA MET A 155 1.62 -3.38 -18.59
C MET A 155 3.16 -3.39 -18.63
N ASP A 156 3.78 -2.56 -19.48
CA ASP A 156 5.23 -2.42 -19.51
C ASP A 156 5.75 -1.82 -18.20
N ARG A 157 5.03 -0.84 -17.64
CA ARG A 157 5.35 -0.29 -16.33
C ARG A 157 5.15 -1.31 -15.20
N VAL A 158 4.13 -2.18 -15.28
CA VAL A 158 3.97 -3.31 -14.34
C VAL A 158 5.20 -4.25 -14.39
N ARG A 159 5.72 -4.56 -15.58
CA ARG A 159 6.95 -5.36 -15.72
C ARG A 159 8.16 -4.66 -15.11
N GLN A 160 8.32 -3.35 -15.35
CA GLN A 160 9.40 -2.56 -14.73
C GLN A 160 9.32 -2.59 -13.20
N ILE A 161 8.11 -2.49 -12.64
CA ILE A 161 7.89 -2.61 -11.20
C ILE A 161 8.31 -4.01 -10.71
N ALA A 162 7.90 -5.06 -11.40
CA ALA A 162 8.25 -6.44 -11.02
C ALA A 162 9.76 -6.68 -11.04
N GLU A 163 10.46 -6.18 -12.07
CA GLU A 163 11.91 -6.23 -12.15
C GLU A 163 12.57 -5.47 -10.99
N ALA A 164 12.11 -4.27 -10.68
CA ALA A 164 12.65 -3.45 -9.59
C ALA A 164 12.44 -4.11 -8.21
N VAL A 165 11.32 -4.81 -8.00
CA VAL A 165 11.05 -5.52 -6.74
C VAL A 165 11.87 -6.80 -6.63
N LEU A 166 12.04 -7.56 -7.72
CA LEU A 166 12.87 -8.77 -7.74
C LEU A 166 14.36 -8.48 -7.62
N HIS A 167 14.79 -7.32 -8.13
CA HIS A 167 16.18 -6.88 -8.14
C HIS A 167 16.33 -5.49 -7.52
N PRO A 168 16.13 -5.35 -6.19
CA PRO A 168 16.30 -4.06 -5.53
C PRO A 168 17.73 -3.57 -5.73
N GLN A 169 17.88 -2.35 -6.26
CA GLN A 169 19.20 -1.71 -6.32
C GLN A 169 19.65 -1.39 -4.88
N ARG A 170 20.80 -1.91 -4.49
CA ARG A 170 21.42 -1.66 -3.18
C ARG A 170 21.97 -0.25 -3.06
#